data_AF-X1VT89-F1
#
_entry.id   AF-X1VT89-F1
#
_cell.length_a   1.000
_cell.length_b   1.000
_cell.length_c   1.000
_cell.angle_alpha   90.00
_cell.angle_beta   90.00
_cell.angle_gamma   90.00
#
_symmetry.space_group_name_H-M   'P 1'
#
loop_
_entity.id
_entity.type
_entity.pdbx_description
1 polymer ?
#
loop_
_entity_poly.entity_id
_entity_poly.type
_entity_poly.pdbx_seq_one_letter_code
_entity_poly.pdbx_strand_id
1 'polypeptide(L)'
;TTLARKMNLDKEQIEVVRISSLVHDVGKIGIPEVALNKPGELDEQEWRFIRAHPRNSAKIIRLSPLPREIIPLILHHHERWDDTGYPEGLKGEEIPLGARIIGLADAYDAMSVERPYRGSLKPQEVVEEI
;
A
#
# COMPACT_ATOMS: atom_id res chain seq x y z
N THR A 1 4.48 -3.50 -12.14
CA THR A 1 5.73 -2.86 -12.62
C THR A 1 5.57 -1.95 -13.84
N THR A 2 4.46 -2.01 -14.58
CA THR A 2 4.22 -1.14 -15.77
C THR A 2 4.40 0.35 -15.47
N LEU A 3 3.88 0.84 -14.34
CA LEU A 3 4.05 2.23 -13.90
C LEU A 3 5.53 2.61 -13.75
N ALA A 4 6.31 1.84 -12.99
CA ALA A 4 7.74 2.07 -12.80
C ALA A 4 8.51 2.15 -14.14
N ARG A 5 8.19 1.28 -15.10
CA ARG A 5 8.78 1.32 -16.45
C ARG A 5 8.42 2.58 -17.21
N LYS A 6 7.15 3.01 -17.17
CA LYS A 6 6.70 4.25 -17.82
C LYS A 6 7.34 5.50 -17.21
N MET A 7 7.76 5.43 -15.95
CA MET A 7 8.51 6.48 -15.26
C MET A 7 10.03 6.42 -15.49
N ASN A 8 10.50 5.55 -16.38
CA ASN A 8 11.92 5.38 -16.74
C ASN A 8 12.84 5.01 -15.56
N LEU A 9 12.32 4.27 -14.57
CA LEU A 9 13.16 3.69 -13.52
C LEU A 9 14.11 2.64 -14.12
N ASP A 10 15.28 2.50 -13.52
CA ASP A 10 16.23 1.48 -13.91
C ASP A 10 15.77 0.06 -13.49
N LYS A 11 16.52 -0.96 -13.93
CA LYS A 11 16.16 -2.37 -13.67
C LYS A 11 16.15 -2.71 -12.18
N GLU A 12 17.06 -2.14 -11.40
CA GLU A 12 17.18 -2.41 -9.98
C GLU A 12 16.02 -1.76 -9.21
N GLN A 13 15.71 -0.50 -9.51
CA GLN A 13 14.56 0.21 -8.98
C GLN A 13 13.23 -0.49 -9.32
N ILE A 14 13.07 -0.96 -10.56
CA ILE A 14 11.89 -1.74 -10.96
C ILE A 14 11.77 -3.02 -10.14
N GLU A 15 12.87 -3.71 -9.88
CA GLU A 15 12.89 -4.94 -9.10
C GLU A 15 12.55 -4.68 -7.63
N VAL A 16 13.09 -3.62 -7.05
CA VAL A 16 12.74 -3.15 -5.70
C VAL A 16 11.23 -2.87 -5.60
N VAL A 17 10.64 -2.15 -6.57
CA VAL A 17 9.18 -1.92 -6.63
C VAL A 17 8.41 -3.23 -6.79
N ARG A 18 8.87 -4.14 -7.65
CA ARG A 18 8.22 -5.43 -7.88
C ARG A 18 8.16 -6.25 -6.59
N ILE A 19 9.29 -6.43 -5.93
CA ILE A 19 9.37 -7.20 -4.67
C ILE A 19 8.49 -6.51 -3.61
N SER A 20 8.65 -5.20 -3.42
CA SER A 20 7.86 -4.43 -2.45
C SER A 20 6.36 -4.60 -2.67
N SER A 21 5.88 -4.54 -3.93
CA SER A 21 4.46 -4.73 -4.24
C SER A 21 3.91 -6.11 -3.88
N LEU A 22 4.74 -7.15 -3.87
CA LEU A 22 4.28 -8.51 -3.52
C LEU A 22 4.14 -8.71 -2.02
N VAL A 23 4.86 -7.94 -1.20
CA VAL A 23 4.95 -8.15 0.24
C VAL A 23 4.50 -6.96 1.08
N HIS A 24 3.99 -5.89 0.47
CA HIS A 24 3.59 -4.66 1.16
C HIS A 24 2.61 -4.91 2.31
N ASP A 25 1.73 -5.90 2.12
CA ASP A 25 0.63 -6.23 3.02
C ASP A 25 0.88 -7.41 3.98
N VAL A 26 2.10 -7.97 4.03
CA VAL A 26 2.39 -9.15 4.87
C VAL A 26 2.10 -8.91 6.36
N GLY A 27 2.16 -7.66 6.81
CA GLY A 27 1.82 -7.22 8.16
C GLY A 27 0.35 -7.38 8.53
N LYS A 28 -0.55 -7.65 7.57
CA LYS A 28 -1.96 -7.95 7.83
C LYS A 28 -2.16 -9.25 8.61
N ILE A 29 -1.17 -10.16 8.65
CA ILE A 29 -1.21 -11.41 9.42
C ILE A 29 -1.42 -11.17 10.94
N GLY A 30 -1.04 -10.01 11.45
CA GLY A 30 -1.22 -9.65 12.87
C GLY A 30 -2.52 -8.89 13.17
N ILE A 31 -3.39 -8.69 12.19
CA ILE A 31 -4.64 -7.95 12.35
C ILE A 31 -5.76 -8.91 12.78
N PRO A 32 -6.58 -8.55 13.78
CA PRO A 32 -7.75 -9.35 14.15
C PRO A 32 -8.72 -9.54 12.98
N GLU A 33 -9.21 -10.77 12.76
CA GLU A 33 -10.16 -11.08 11.69
C GLU A 33 -11.43 -10.21 11.73
N VAL A 34 -11.87 -9.84 12.94
CA VAL A 34 -13.03 -8.97 13.16
C VAL A 34 -12.86 -7.59 12.54
N ALA A 35 -11.64 -7.09 12.41
CA ALA A 35 -11.34 -5.83 11.73
C ALA A 35 -11.01 -6.05 10.24
N LEU A 36 -10.32 -7.15 9.91
CA LEU A 36 -9.89 -7.43 8.54
C LEU A 36 -11.06 -7.78 7.61
N ASN A 37 -12.05 -8.52 8.13
CA ASN A 37 -13.20 -9.04 7.38
C ASN A 37 -14.52 -8.38 7.82
N LYS A 38 -14.49 -7.15 8.35
CA LYS A 38 -15.69 -6.50 8.87
C LYS A 38 -16.63 -6.09 7.73
N PRO A 39 -17.93 -6.45 7.79
CA PRO A 39 -18.95 -5.84 6.96
C PRO A 39 -19.21 -4.37 7.34
N GLY A 40 -18.94 -3.47 6.40
CA GLY A 40 -19.23 -2.05 6.52
C GLY A 40 -18.05 -1.21 7.00
N GLU A 41 -18.36 -0.08 7.63
CA GLU A 41 -17.35 0.88 8.08
C GLU A 41 -16.59 0.37 9.32
N LEU A 42 -15.30 0.65 9.33
CA LEU A 42 -14.43 0.41 10.49
C LEU A 42 -14.56 1.58 11.47
N ASP A 43 -14.63 1.29 12.76
CA ASP A 43 -14.51 2.29 13.81
C ASP A 43 -13.04 2.72 14.03
N GLU A 44 -12.82 3.71 14.89
CA GLU A 44 -11.47 4.22 15.16
C GLU A 44 -10.52 3.15 15.71
N GLN A 45 -11.02 2.22 16.54
CA GLN A 45 -10.20 1.17 17.13
C GLN A 45 -9.78 0.14 16.08
N GLU A 46 -10.71 -0.23 15.20
CA GLU A 46 -10.46 -1.14 14.08
C GLU A 46 -9.50 -0.52 13.07
N TRP A 47 -9.68 0.77 12.75
CA TRP A 47 -8.75 1.53 11.91
C TRP A 47 -7.33 1.54 12.46
N ARG A 48 -7.15 1.57 13.79
CA ARG A 48 -5.81 1.49 14.39
C ARG A 48 -5.11 0.16 14.08
N PHE A 49 -5.85 -0.95 14.02
CA PHE A 49 -5.26 -2.24 13.63
C PHE A 49 -4.87 -2.25 12.15
N ILE A 50 -5.75 -1.74 11.28
CA ILE A 50 -5.45 -1.63 9.83
C ILE A 50 -4.23 -0.74 9.59
N ARG A 51 -4.17 0.45 10.18
CA ARG A 51 -3.07 1.41 9.98
C ARG A 51 -1.73 0.95 10.55
N ALA A 52 -1.72 -0.10 11.38
CA ALA A 52 -0.48 -0.66 11.92
C ALA A 52 0.24 -1.57 10.91
N HIS A 53 -0.44 -2.07 9.88
CA HIS A 53 0.14 -3.10 9.01
C HIS A 53 1.39 -2.66 8.24
N PRO A 54 1.58 -1.40 7.77
CA PRO A 54 2.82 -1.04 7.08
C PRO A 54 4.03 -1.15 8.02
N ARG A 55 3.86 -0.71 9.27
CA ARG A 55 4.89 -0.86 10.32
C ARG A 55 5.14 -2.33 10.65
N ASN A 56 4.10 -3.16 10.67
CA ASN A 56 4.24 -4.60 10.91
C ASN A 56 4.92 -5.31 9.73
N SER A 57 4.55 -5.00 8.49
CA SER A 57 5.21 -5.48 7.27
C SER A 57 6.69 -5.13 7.31
N ALA A 58 7.04 -3.87 7.59
CA ALA A 58 8.44 -3.45 7.72
C ALA A 58 9.20 -4.25 8.80
N LYS A 59 8.59 -4.53 9.96
CA LYS A 59 9.20 -5.35 11.01
C LYS A 59 9.42 -6.80 10.56
N ILE A 60 8.44 -7.42 9.91
CA ILE A 60 8.55 -8.79 9.39
C ILE A 60 9.67 -8.86 8.34
N ILE A 61 9.70 -7.92 7.41
CA ILE A 61 10.71 -7.85 6.35
C ILE A 61 12.12 -7.63 6.92
N ARG A 62 12.26 -6.87 8.01
CA ARG A 62 13.54 -6.73 8.72
C ARG A 62 14.12 -8.05 9.24
N LEU A 63 13.29 -9.07 9.44
CA LEU A 63 13.74 -10.39 9.89
C LEU A 63 13.93 -11.38 8.74
N SER A 64 13.55 -11.00 7.51
CA SER A 64 13.68 -11.84 6.32
C SER A 64 14.99 -11.59 5.57
N PRO A 65 15.39 -12.47 4.63
CA PRO A 65 16.56 -12.28 3.77
C PRO A 65 16.29 -11.33 2.58
N LEU A 66 15.12 -10.68 2.53
CA LEU A 66 14.78 -9.75 1.45
C LEU A 66 15.62 -8.47 1.51
N PRO A 67 15.84 -7.80 0.37
CA PRO A 67 16.61 -6.55 0.30
C PRO A 67 16.05 -5.49 1.26
N ARG A 68 16.91 -4.69 1.89
CA ARG A 68 16.46 -3.67 2.86
C ARG A 68 15.83 -2.46 2.19
N GLU A 69 16.16 -2.25 0.92
CA GLU A 69 15.70 -1.19 0.04
C GLU A 69 14.19 -1.22 -0.18
N ILE A 70 13.53 -2.37 0.03
CA ILE A 70 12.07 -2.49 -0.08
C ILE A 70 11.34 -1.91 1.15
N ILE A 71 12.02 -1.79 2.29
CA ILE A 71 11.37 -1.43 3.57
C ILE A 71 10.72 -0.04 3.51
N PRO A 72 11.35 1.03 2.98
CA PRO A 72 10.70 2.33 2.87
C PRO A 72 9.46 2.29 1.95
N LEU A 73 9.51 1.51 0.87
CA LEU A 73 8.39 1.37 -0.05
C LEU A 73 7.18 0.73 0.63
N ILE A 74 7.42 -0.30 1.42
CA ILE A 74 6.41 -1.00 2.20
C ILE A 74 5.90 -0.14 3.36
N LEU A 75 6.77 0.59 4.04
CA LEU A 75 6.37 1.39 5.20
C LEU A 75 5.46 2.55 4.80
N HIS A 76 5.68 3.14 3.61
CA HIS A 76 5.07 4.39 3.19
C HIS A 76 4.06 4.26 2.05
N HIS A 77 3.65 3.06 1.65
CA HIS A 77 2.70 2.89 0.53
C HIS A 77 1.29 3.45 0.79
N HIS A 78 0.97 3.79 2.05
CA HIS A 78 -0.25 4.49 2.44
C HIS A 78 -0.05 5.98 2.81
N GLU A 79 1.15 6.52 2.60
CA GLU A 79 1.33 7.97 2.64
C GLU A 79 0.60 8.61 1.44
N ARG A 80 0.06 9.80 1.67
CA ARG A 80 -0.72 10.53 0.66
C ARG A 80 -0.03 11.83 0.30
N TRP A 81 -0.13 12.22 -0.96
CA TRP A 81 0.53 13.42 -1.49
C TRP A 81 0.22 14.68 -0.67
N ASP A 82 -0.97 14.73 -0.10
CA ASP A 82 -1.55 15.84 0.65
C ASP A 82 -1.34 15.77 2.17
N ASP A 83 -0.46 14.92 2.70
CA ASP A 83 -0.16 14.71 4.14
C ASP A 83 -1.22 13.96 4.97
N THR A 84 -2.36 13.59 4.38
CA THR A 84 -3.44 12.89 5.09
C THR A 84 -3.21 11.37 5.24
N GLY A 85 -2.05 10.90 4.80
CA GLY A 85 -1.66 9.49 4.83
C GLY A 85 -1.10 9.02 6.16
N TYR A 86 -0.57 7.79 6.15
CA TYR A 86 0.03 7.16 7.32
C TYR A 86 1.17 6.23 6.88
N PRO A 87 2.14 5.90 7.76
CA PRO A 87 2.14 6.12 9.21
C PRO A 87 2.97 7.30 9.73
N GLU A 88 3.59 8.10 8.88
CA GLU A 88 4.49 9.20 9.23
C GLU A 88 4.03 10.57 8.73
N GLY A 89 2.99 10.62 7.88
CA GLY A 89 2.44 11.89 7.39
C GLY A 89 3.39 12.58 6.41
N LEU A 90 4.11 11.78 5.62
CA LEU A 90 4.99 12.29 4.57
C LEU A 90 4.14 12.92 3.46
N LYS A 91 4.63 13.99 2.85
CA LYS A 91 3.92 14.66 1.75
C LYS A 91 4.76 14.85 0.51
N GLY A 92 4.08 14.94 -0.63
CA GLY A 92 4.73 15.19 -1.92
C GLY A 92 5.88 14.21 -2.20
N GLU A 93 7.07 14.80 -2.38
CA GLU A 93 8.28 14.06 -2.73
C GLU A 93 9.02 13.45 -1.54
N GLU A 94 8.60 13.74 -0.31
CA GLU A 94 9.11 13.03 0.89
C GLU A 94 8.71 11.55 0.83
N ILE A 95 7.61 11.24 0.14
CA ILE A 95 7.16 9.88 -0.09
C ILE A 95 8.07 9.22 -1.15
N PRO A 96 8.72 8.08 -0.82
CA PRO A 96 9.54 7.36 -1.79
C PRO A 96 8.77 7.09 -3.08
N LEU A 97 9.41 7.30 -4.23
CA LEU A 97 8.74 7.14 -5.53
C LEU A 97 8.12 5.75 -5.70
N GLY A 98 8.83 4.71 -5.26
CA GLY A 98 8.29 3.35 -5.29
C GLY A 98 7.07 3.15 -4.40
N ALA A 99 6.99 3.84 -3.25
CA ALA A 99 5.83 3.81 -2.36
C ALA A 99 4.61 4.45 -3.04
N ARG A 100 4.81 5.60 -3.71
CA ARG A 100 3.76 6.27 -4.50
C ARG A 100 3.24 5.37 -5.62
N ILE A 101 4.12 4.67 -6.32
CA ILE A 101 3.74 3.71 -7.37
C ILE A 101 2.91 2.55 -6.80
N ILE A 102 3.30 2.02 -5.65
CA ILE A 102 2.58 0.91 -5.00
C ILE A 102 1.22 1.39 -4.49
N GLY A 103 1.17 2.52 -3.78
CA GLY A 103 -0.08 3.08 -3.26
C GLY A 103 -1.09 3.39 -4.37
N LEU A 104 -0.62 3.93 -5.50
CA LEU A 104 -1.47 4.14 -6.68
C LEU A 104 -2.03 2.83 -7.24
N ALA A 105 -1.19 1.80 -7.35
CA ALA A 105 -1.61 0.50 -7.87
C ALA A 105 -2.58 -0.22 -6.90
N ASP A 106 -2.33 -0.14 -5.59
CA ASP A 106 -3.18 -0.72 -4.55
C ASP A 106 -4.54 -0.02 -4.48
N ALA A 107 -4.58 1.31 -4.56
CA ALA A 107 -5.83 2.06 -4.64
C ALA A 107 -6.67 1.68 -5.87
N TYR A 108 -6.02 1.54 -7.03
CA TYR A 108 -6.69 1.10 -8.26
C TYR A 108 -7.27 -0.31 -8.12
N ASP A 109 -6.50 -1.26 -7.57
CA ASP A 109 -6.95 -2.64 -7.34
C ASP A 109 -8.12 -2.67 -6.34
N ALA A 110 -8.01 -1.91 -5.24
CA ALA A 110 -9.03 -1.83 -4.21
C ALA A 110 -10.38 -1.30 -4.70
N MET A 111 -10.38 -0.43 -5.73
CA MET A 111 -11.60 0.12 -6.32
C MET A 111 -12.14 -0.72 -7.50
N SER A 112 -11.29 -1.45 -8.21
CA SER A 112 -11.65 -2.18 -9.41
C SER A 112 -12.10 -3.63 -9.15
N VAL A 113 -11.82 -4.18 -7.97
CA VAL A 113 -12.20 -5.54 -7.58
C VAL A 113 -13.46 -5.54 -6.72
N GLU A 114 -14.36 -6.49 -6.97
CA GLU A 114 -15.56 -6.68 -6.15
C GLU A 114 -15.16 -7.14 -4.73
N ARG A 115 -15.64 -6.43 -3.72
CA ARG A 115 -15.42 -6.76 -2.30
C ARG A 115 -16.76 -7.09 -1.65
N PRO A 116 -16.77 -7.87 -0.56
CA PRO A 116 -18.02 -8.29 0.10
C PRO A 116 -18.98 -7.13 0.48
N TYR A 117 -18.46 -5.90 0.58
CA TYR A 117 -19.20 -4.71 1.03
C TYR A 117 -19.29 -3.59 -0.03
N ARG A 118 -18.71 -3.79 -1.22
CA ARG A 118 -18.71 -2.79 -2.31
C ARG A 118 -18.54 -3.50 -3.67
N GLY A 119 -19.43 -3.22 -4.61
CA GLY A 119 -19.24 -3.65 -6.00
C GLY A 119 -17.98 -3.03 -6.64
N SER A 120 -17.50 -3.58 -7.75
CA SER A 120 -16.38 -3.01 -8.49
C SER A 120 -16.79 -1.74 -9.25
N LEU A 121 -15.90 -0.76 -9.29
CA LEU A 121 -16.02 0.39 -10.18
C LEU A 121 -15.53 0.01 -11.59
N LYS A 122 -16.11 0.61 -12.63
CA LYS A 122 -15.59 0.50 -13.99
C LYS A 122 -14.24 1.23 -14.09
N PRO A 123 -13.37 0.84 -15.01
CA PRO A 123 -12.05 1.46 -15.15
C PRO A 123 -12.07 2.99 -15.29
N GLN A 124 -13.08 3.56 -15.95
CA GLN A 124 -13.22 5.01 -16.10
C GLN A 124 -13.51 5.71 -14.77
N GLU A 125 -14.40 5.13 -13.96
CA GLU A 125 -14.76 5.66 -12.63
C GLU A 125 -13.57 5.59 -11.68
N VAL A 126 -12.78 4.51 -11.73
CA VAL A 126 -11.54 4.39 -10.92
C VAL A 126 -10.53 5.48 -11.28
N VAL A 127 -10.41 5.81 -12.56
CA VAL A 127 -9.48 6.85 -13.04
C VAL A 127 -9.95 8.25 -12.65
N GLU A 128 -11.25 8.51 -12.56
CA GLU A 128 -11.80 9.80 -12.11
C GLU A 128 -11.58 10.05 -10.61
N GLU A 129 -11.47 9.00 -9.80
CA GLU A 129 -11.24 9.07 -8.34
C GLU A 129 -9.78 9.33 -7.94
N ILE A 130 -8.82 9.15 -8.86
CA ILE A 130 -7.37 9.20 -8.63
C ILE A 130 -6.78 10.51 -9.16
#